data_AF-A0A127SUA7-F1
#
_entry.id   AF-A0A127SUA7-F1
#
_cell.length_a   1.000
_cell.length_b   1.000
_cell.length_c   1.000
_cell.angle_alpha   90.00
_cell.angle_beta   90.00
_cell.angle_gamma   90.00
#
_symmetry.space_group_name_H-M   'P 1'
#
loop_
_entity.id
_entity.type
_entity.pdbx_description
1 polymer ?
#
loop_
_entity_poly.entity_id
_entity_poly.type
_entity_poly.pdbx_seq_one_letter_code
_entity_poly.pdbx_strand_id
1 'polypeptide(L)'
;DKAFYTCQTYNRLGKNVCTSHKIEARDLYNLVLNDILEHSKKVITDSDSFQKQLAEKLQCSQITDRKALEKEIEGLRNRNAEIDKMFLSLYEDKTKGIITEHRFILLTANLEKEQNENTSRINGNMQKLSRSDEQSHDIKMFINELSKYAAIEVLDEKILNRLIDKIYIGESYTEKGERIQKVKIIYNFIGEIPA
;
A
#
# COMPACT_ATOMS: atom_id res chain seq x y z
N ASP A 1 -15.39 6.80 -38.38
CA ASP A 1 -15.07 5.41 -38.04
C ASP A 1 -15.04 5.16 -36.55
N LYS A 2 -15.54 4.00 -36.10
CA LYS A 2 -15.46 3.55 -34.72
C LYS A 2 -14.19 2.74 -34.53
N ALA A 3 -13.32 3.17 -33.61
CA ALA A 3 -12.11 2.43 -33.23
C ALA A 3 -12.40 1.55 -32.01
N PHE A 4 -11.82 0.35 -31.98
CA PHE A 4 -12.00 -0.61 -30.89
C PHE A 4 -10.65 -1.12 -30.40
N TYR A 5 -10.53 -1.32 -29.09
CA TYR A 5 -9.46 -2.11 -28.50
C TYR A 5 -9.94 -3.55 -28.33
N THR A 6 -9.13 -4.49 -28.78
CA THR A 6 -9.44 -5.94 -28.72
C THR A 6 -8.28 -6.68 -28.08
N CYS A 7 -8.57 -7.62 -27.20
CA CYS A 7 -7.55 -8.45 -26.58
C CYS A 7 -6.80 -9.28 -27.64
N GLN A 8 -5.49 -9.11 -27.69
CA GLN A 8 -4.62 -9.83 -28.62
C GLN A 8 -4.60 -11.34 -28.33
N THR A 9 -4.63 -11.73 -27.06
CA THR A 9 -4.65 -13.14 -26.64
C THR A 9 -5.90 -13.85 -27.17
N TYR A 10 -7.07 -13.23 -27.01
CA TYR A 10 -8.32 -13.76 -27.58
C TYR A 10 -8.25 -13.84 -29.10
N ASN A 11 -7.81 -12.76 -29.77
CA ASN A 11 -7.72 -12.74 -31.23
C ASN A 11 -6.78 -13.81 -31.81
N ARG A 12 -5.71 -14.18 -31.08
CA ARG A 12 -4.70 -15.15 -31.56
C ARG A 12 -4.98 -16.59 -31.14
N LEU A 13 -5.44 -16.82 -29.91
CA LEU A 13 -5.56 -18.15 -29.30
C LEU A 13 -7.01 -18.60 -29.12
N GLY A 14 -7.97 -17.69 -29.32
CA GLY A 14 -9.39 -17.98 -29.26
C GLY A 14 -9.95 -18.14 -27.85
N LYS A 15 -11.23 -18.54 -27.81
CA LYS A 15 -12.06 -18.62 -26.59
C LYS A 15 -11.58 -19.58 -25.51
N ASN A 16 -10.66 -20.49 -25.84
CA ASN A 16 -10.15 -21.49 -24.91
C ASN A 16 -9.09 -20.92 -23.94
N VAL A 17 -8.52 -19.75 -24.26
CA VAL A 17 -7.46 -19.11 -23.46
C VAL A 17 -7.93 -17.78 -22.84
N CYS A 18 -8.86 -17.08 -23.48
CA CYS A 18 -9.37 -15.80 -23.02
C CYS A 18 -10.80 -15.59 -23.51
N THR A 19 -11.55 -14.69 -22.89
CA THR A 19 -12.87 -14.23 -23.38
C THR A 19 -12.73 -13.05 -24.35
N SER A 20 -13.81 -12.72 -25.05
CA SER A 20 -13.85 -11.69 -26.09
C SER A 20 -13.84 -10.27 -25.50
N HIS A 21 -12.71 -9.89 -24.90
CA HIS A 21 -12.50 -8.54 -24.39
C HIS A 21 -12.41 -7.56 -25.57
N LYS A 22 -13.46 -6.77 -25.73
CA LYS A 22 -13.57 -5.72 -26.75
C LYS A 22 -14.27 -4.51 -26.15
N ILE A 23 -13.66 -3.33 -26.32
CA ILE A 23 -14.21 -2.05 -25.87
C ILE A 23 -14.07 -0.99 -26.96
N GLU A 24 -15.05 -0.10 -27.11
CA GLU A 24 -14.95 1.04 -28.04
C GLU A 24 -13.93 2.04 -27.47
N ALA A 25 -13.02 2.53 -28.31
CA ALA A 25 -11.96 3.43 -27.87
C ALA A 25 -12.50 4.74 -27.27
N ARG A 26 -13.63 5.24 -27.81
CA ARG A 26 -14.32 6.42 -27.27
C ARG A 26 -14.94 6.17 -25.91
N ASP A 27 -15.54 4.99 -25.71
CA ASP A 27 -16.15 4.63 -24.42
C ASP A 27 -15.07 4.53 -23.34
N LEU A 28 -13.95 3.87 -23.65
CA LEU A 28 -12.81 3.80 -22.74
C LEU A 28 -12.24 5.18 -22.42
N TYR A 29 -12.05 6.02 -23.44
CA TYR A 29 -11.55 7.39 -23.28
C TYR A 29 -12.44 8.22 -22.36
N ASN A 30 -13.75 8.25 -22.63
CA ASN A 30 -14.71 9.02 -21.86
C ASN A 30 -14.83 8.50 -20.42
N LEU A 31 -14.80 7.17 -20.23
CA LEU A 31 -14.82 6.57 -18.90
C LEU A 31 -13.63 7.04 -18.07
N VAL A 32 -12.42 6.96 -18.62
CA VAL A 32 -11.20 7.37 -17.92
C VAL A 32 -11.18 8.87 -17.64
N LEU A 33 -11.57 9.70 -18.61
CA LEU A 33 -11.65 11.15 -18.43
C LEU A 33 -12.65 11.52 -17.33
N ASN A 34 -13.83 10.90 -17.33
CA ASN A 34 -14.86 11.15 -16.33
C ASN A 34 -14.41 10.71 -14.92
N ASP A 35 -13.73 9.57 -14.80
CA ASP A 35 -13.19 9.07 -13.53
C ASP A 35 -12.18 10.06 -12.93
N ILE A 36 -11.21 10.52 -13.74
CA ILE A 36 -10.24 11.55 -13.34
C ILE A 36 -10.96 12.84 -12.92
N LEU A 37 -11.93 13.32 -13.71
CA LEU A 37 -12.67 14.55 -13.40
C LEU A 37 -13.49 14.42 -12.12
N GLU A 38 -14.14 13.28 -11.88
CA GLU A 38 -14.91 13.03 -10.67
C GLU A 38 -14.02 13.08 -9.43
N HIS A 39 -12.89 12.38 -9.46
CA HIS A 39 -11.93 12.40 -8.36
C HIS A 39 -11.30 13.78 -8.17
N SER A 40 -10.95 14.47 -9.26
CA SER A 40 -10.40 15.83 -9.19
C SER A 40 -11.38 16.84 -8.60
N LYS A 41 -12.69 16.72 -8.91
CA LYS A 41 -13.74 17.56 -8.30
C LYS A 41 -13.90 17.28 -6.81
N LYS A 42 -13.83 16.01 -6.38
CA LYS A 42 -13.84 15.66 -4.95
C LYS A 42 -12.67 16.31 -4.21
N VAL A 43 -11.47 16.27 -4.80
CA VAL A 43 -10.27 16.92 -4.24
C VAL A 43 -10.46 18.44 -4.10
N ILE A 44 -11.01 19.13 -5.11
CA ILE A 44 -11.23 20.59 -5.02
C ILE A 44 -12.32 20.95 -4.00
N THR A 45 -13.36 20.11 -3.89
CA THR A 45 -14.49 20.39 -3.00
C THR A 45 -14.10 20.22 -1.54
N ASP A 46 -13.45 19.10 -1.21
CA ASP A 46 -12.99 18.79 0.14
C ASP A 46 -11.85 17.76 0.09
N SER A 47 -10.62 18.28 0.01
CA SER A 47 -9.42 17.47 -0.02
C SER A 47 -9.24 16.63 1.25
N ASP A 48 -9.63 17.14 2.42
CA ASP A 48 -9.44 16.45 3.70
C ASP A 48 -10.39 15.25 3.84
N SER A 49 -11.65 15.42 3.43
CA SER A 49 -12.62 14.33 3.38
C SER A 49 -12.22 13.28 2.35
N PHE A 50 -11.78 13.68 1.16
CA PHE A 50 -11.31 12.75 0.14
C PHE A 50 -10.06 11.97 0.60
N GLN A 51 -9.11 12.63 1.27
CA GLN A 51 -7.94 11.98 1.86
C GLN A 51 -8.32 10.92 2.90
N LYS A 52 -9.27 11.21 3.79
CA LYS A 52 -9.75 10.26 4.80
C LYS A 52 -10.42 9.05 4.16
N GLN A 53 -11.34 9.27 3.21
CA GLN A 53 -12.01 8.19 2.48
C GLN A 53 -11.02 7.29 1.76
N LEU A 54 -10.00 7.88 1.13
CA LEU A 54 -8.98 7.13 0.41
C LEU A 54 -8.09 6.33 1.37
N ALA A 55 -7.68 6.92 2.50
CA ALA A 55 -6.94 6.22 3.54
C ALA A 55 -7.73 5.02 4.09
N GLU A 56 -9.04 5.17 4.34
CA GLU A 56 -9.91 4.08 4.78
C GLU A 56 -10.03 2.97 3.74
N LYS A 57 -10.30 3.33 2.48
CA LYS A 57 -10.45 2.37 1.37
C LYS A 57 -9.15 1.60 1.08
N LEU A 58 -8.00 2.24 1.27
CA LEU A 58 -6.69 1.61 1.12
C LEU A 58 -6.20 0.91 2.40
N GLN A 59 -7.09 0.74 3.40
CA GLN A 59 -6.78 0.11 4.69
C GLN A 59 -5.59 0.72 5.42
N CYS A 60 -5.39 2.02 5.24
CA CYS A 60 -4.32 2.75 5.90
C CYS A 60 -4.80 3.12 7.31
N SER A 61 -4.56 2.25 8.29
CA SER A 61 -4.89 2.47 9.70
C SER A 61 -3.91 3.49 10.35
N GLN A 62 -3.98 4.75 9.92
CA GLN A 62 -2.82 5.66 9.98
C GLN A 62 -2.49 6.33 11.33
N ILE A 63 -3.29 6.23 12.40
CA ILE A 63 -3.01 7.08 13.60
C ILE A 63 -2.93 6.30 14.91
N THR A 64 -3.91 5.46 15.21
CA THR A 64 -3.95 4.74 16.48
C THR A 64 -2.86 3.66 16.53
N ASP A 65 -2.60 3.01 15.40
CA ASP A 65 -1.58 1.97 15.29
C ASP A 65 -0.16 2.54 15.34
N ARG A 66 0.08 3.73 14.77
CA ARG A 66 1.41 4.34 14.74
C ARG A 66 1.96 4.64 16.13
N LYS A 67 1.21 5.36 16.98
CA LYS A 67 1.65 5.69 18.34
C LYS A 67 1.86 4.42 19.19
N ALA A 68 1.02 3.41 18.98
CA ALA A 68 1.17 2.12 19.66
C ALA A 68 2.47 1.40 19.24
N LEU A 69 2.75 1.36 17.93
CA LEU A 69 3.97 0.77 17.37
C LEU A 69 5.23 1.51 17.84
N GLU A 70 5.22 2.85 17.84
CA GLU A 70 6.34 3.66 18.35
C GLU A 70 6.60 3.40 19.83
N LYS A 71 5.54 3.36 20.65
CA LYS A 71 5.64 3.04 22.08
C LYS A 71 6.18 1.63 22.33
N GLU A 72 5.75 0.67 21.52
CA GLU A 72 6.23 -0.71 21.60
C GLU A 72 7.71 -0.81 21.22
N ILE A 73 8.14 -0.16 20.14
CA ILE A 73 9.55 -0.10 19.73
C ILE A 73 10.39 0.48 20.87
N GLU A 74 9.96 1.58 21.48
CA GLU A 74 10.67 2.22 22.57
C GLU A 74 10.74 1.31 23.82
N GLY A 75 9.65 0.62 24.16
CA GLY A 75 9.63 -0.37 25.23
C GLY A 75 10.63 -1.51 25.01
N LEU A 76 10.67 -2.07 23.80
CA LEU A 76 11.60 -3.14 23.43
C LEU A 76 13.06 -2.68 23.43
N ARG A 77 13.34 -1.45 22.98
CA ARG A 77 14.69 -0.86 23.04
C ARG A 77 15.17 -0.69 24.48
N ASN A 78 14.32 -0.15 25.35
CA ASN A 78 14.63 -0.02 26.77
C ASN A 78 14.89 -1.38 27.41
N ARG A 79 14.07 -2.39 27.08
CA ARG A 79 14.28 -3.76 27.56
C ARG A 79 15.62 -4.34 27.09
N ASN A 80 16.00 -4.15 25.83
CA ASN A 80 17.30 -4.59 25.33
C ASN A 80 18.46 -3.89 26.04
N ALA A 81 18.34 -2.60 26.32
CA ALA A 81 19.36 -1.86 27.08
C ALA A 81 19.46 -2.33 28.54
N GLU A 82 18.37 -2.77 29.15
CA GLU A 82 18.41 -3.44 30.45
C GLU A 82 19.11 -4.80 30.39
N ILE A 83 18.83 -5.59 29.35
CA ILE A 83 19.51 -6.87 29.11
C ILE A 83 21.02 -6.67 28.98
N ASP A 84 21.47 -5.63 28.26
CA ASP A 84 22.89 -5.31 28.14
C ASP A 84 23.54 -5.03 29.50
N LYS A 85 22.84 -4.32 30.39
CA LYS A 85 23.32 -4.09 31.78
C LYS A 85 23.36 -5.40 32.58
N MET A 86 22.38 -6.28 32.41
CA MET A 86 22.37 -7.60 33.05
C MET A 86 23.55 -8.45 32.59
N PHE A 87 23.90 -8.41 31.30
CA PHE A 87 25.08 -9.08 30.76
C PHE A 87 26.38 -8.62 31.43
N LEU A 88 26.56 -7.30 31.57
CA LEU A 88 27.74 -6.74 32.25
C LEU A 88 27.83 -7.21 33.72
N SER A 89 26.71 -7.19 34.45
CA SER A 89 26.66 -7.67 35.84
C SER A 89 26.98 -9.16 35.94
N LEU A 90 26.42 -10.00 35.06
CA LEU A 90 26.71 -11.44 35.06
C LEU A 90 28.18 -11.71 34.76
N TYR A 91 28.79 -10.94 33.86
CA TYR A 91 30.21 -11.08 33.57
C TYR A 91 31.07 -10.74 34.79
N GLU A 92 30.76 -9.65 35.50
CA GLU A 92 31.44 -9.31 36.75
C GLU A 92 31.32 -10.42 37.80
N ASP A 93 30.12 -10.92 38.05
CA ASP A 93 29.88 -11.98 39.03
C ASP A 93 30.62 -13.27 38.67
N LYS A 94 30.72 -13.57 37.37
CA LYS A 94 31.49 -14.69 36.85
C LYS A 94 32.99 -14.53 37.12
N THR A 95 33.56 -13.35 36.87
CA THR A 95 34.98 -13.07 37.14
C THR A 95 35.33 -13.11 38.63
N LYS A 96 34.38 -12.74 39.50
CA LYS A 96 34.49 -12.84 40.97
C LYS A 96 34.28 -14.27 41.49
N GLY A 97 33.94 -15.22 40.63
CA GLY A 97 33.68 -16.62 40.99
C GLY A 97 32.36 -16.87 41.71
N ILE A 98 31.44 -15.89 41.73
CA ILE A 98 30.13 -15.98 42.38
C ILE A 98 29.22 -16.97 41.64
N ILE A 99 29.33 -17.01 40.30
CA ILE A 99 28.58 -17.92 39.45
C ILE A 99 29.49 -18.87 38.67
N THR A 100 29.02 -20.11 38.49
CA THR A 100 29.74 -21.12 37.71
C THR A 100 29.66 -20.85 36.21
N GLU A 101 30.58 -21.41 35.44
CA GLU A 101 30.59 -21.33 33.97
C GLU A 101 29.26 -21.79 33.37
N HIS A 102 28.81 -22.97 33.80
CA HIS A 102 27.56 -23.56 33.34
C HIS A 102 26.36 -22.64 33.58
N ARG A 103 26.28 -21.98 34.75
CA ARG A 103 25.18 -21.06 35.07
C ARG A 103 25.26 -19.77 34.25
N PHE A 104 26.46 -19.23 34.03
CA PHE A 104 26.66 -18.07 33.19
C PHE A 104 26.13 -18.33 31.78
N ILE A 105 26.60 -19.40 31.12
CA ILE A 105 26.16 -19.79 29.77
C ILE A 105 24.63 -19.94 29.68
N LEU A 106 24.02 -20.59 30.67
CA LEU A 106 22.56 -20.80 30.68
C LEU A 106 21.79 -19.47 30.78
N LEU A 107 22.22 -18.55 31.64
CA LEU A 107 21.56 -17.27 31.85
C LEU A 107 21.75 -16.34 30.65
N THR A 108 22.98 -16.26 30.12
CA THR A 108 23.29 -15.44 28.95
C THR A 108 22.53 -15.93 27.72
N ALA A 109 22.42 -17.24 27.50
CA ALA A 109 21.66 -17.80 26.39
C ALA A 109 20.17 -17.35 26.40
N ASN A 110 19.55 -17.27 27.58
CA ASN A 110 18.17 -16.79 27.70
C ASN A 110 18.05 -15.29 27.40
N LEU A 111 19.00 -14.49 27.89
CA LEU A 111 19.05 -13.05 27.63
C LEU A 111 19.30 -12.73 26.16
N GLU A 112 20.25 -13.44 25.52
CA GLU A 112 20.51 -13.37 24.07
C GLU A 112 19.27 -13.72 23.27
N LYS A 113 18.56 -14.79 23.65
CA LYS A 113 17.31 -15.18 23.00
C LYS A 113 16.26 -14.07 23.08
N GLU A 114 16.03 -13.50 24.26
CA GLU A 114 15.08 -12.40 24.44
C GLU A 114 15.49 -11.16 23.62
N GLN A 115 16.77 -10.79 23.63
CA GLN A 115 17.29 -9.66 22.87
C GLN A 115 17.10 -9.84 21.35
N ASN A 116 17.30 -11.06 20.84
CA ASN A 116 17.09 -11.41 19.44
C ASN A 116 15.60 -11.35 19.04
N GLU A 117 14.71 -11.85 19.91
CA GLU A 117 13.27 -11.77 19.71
C GLU A 117 12.78 -10.31 19.69
N ASN A 118 13.24 -9.51 20.65
CA ASN A 118 12.94 -8.08 20.72
C ASN A 118 13.44 -7.32 19.49
N THR A 119 14.68 -7.59 19.05
CA THR A 119 15.28 -6.96 17.87
C THR A 119 14.51 -7.30 16.59
N SER A 120 14.11 -8.56 16.44
CA SER A 120 13.28 -9.00 15.30
C SER A 120 11.93 -8.29 15.28
N ARG A 121 11.30 -8.12 16.45
CA ARG A 121 10.02 -7.43 16.60
C ARG A 121 10.15 -5.92 16.34
N ILE A 122 11.23 -5.28 16.81
CA ILE A 122 11.56 -3.88 16.50
C ILE A 122 11.66 -3.70 14.98
N ASN A 123 12.41 -4.56 14.29
CA ASN A 123 12.58 -4.48 12.84
C ASN A 123 11.24 -4.64 12.09
N GLY A 124 10.42 -5.62 12.51
CA GLY A 124 9.08 -5.80 11.94
C GLY A 124 8.17 -4.59 12.14
N ASN A 125 8.20 -3.96 13.32
CA ASN A 125 7.40 -2.77 13.60
C ASN A 125 7.90 -1.53 12.85
N MET A 126 9.22 -1.34 12.70
CA MET A 126 9.78 -0.25 11.88
C MET A 126 9.39 -0.39 10.41
N GLN A 127 9.38 -1.61 9.85
CA GLN A 127 8.91 -1.84 8.49
C GLN A 127 7.43 -1.49 8.31
N LYS A 128 6.58 -1.80 9.29
CA LYS A 128 5.16 -1.40 9.26
C LYS A 128 5.01 0.12 9.26
N LEU A 129 5.77 0.82 10.10
CA LEU A 129 5.78 2.29 10.14
C LEU A 129 6.22 2.89 8.80
N SER A 130 7.32 2.40 8.21
CA SER A 130 7.81 2.86 6.89
C SER A 130 6.76 2.70 5.80
N ARG A 131 6.12 1.52 5.72
CA ARG A 131 5.07 1.26 4.73
C ARG A 131 3.87 2.18 4.91
N SER A 132 3.49 2.48 6.15
CA SER A 132 2.40 3.40 6.43
C SER A 132 2.74 4.84 6.02
N ASP A 133 3.99 5.27 6.24
CA ASP A 133 4.47 6.59 5.85
C ASP A 133 4.55 6.73 4.32
N GLU A 134 5.04 5.72 3.62
CA GLU A 134 5.04 5.64 2.15
C GLU A 134 3.61 5.75 1.59
N GLN A 135 2.67 4.95 2.09
CA GLN A 135 1.27 5.02 1.64
C GLN A 135 0.63 6.38 1.93
N SER A 136 0.90 7.00 3.08
CA SER A 136 0.42 8.35 3.40
C SER A 136 1.00 9.40 2.47
N HIS A 137 2.28 9.26 2.11
CA HIS A 137 2.95 10.12 1.13
C HIS A 137 2.33 9.96 -0.27
N ASP A 138 2.11 8.74 -0.72
CA ASP A 138 1.53 8.44 -2.03
C ASP A 138 0.11 9.00 -2.16
N ILE A 139 -0.71 8.87 -1.12
CA ILE A 139 -2.05 9.49 -1.06
C ILE A 139 -1.97 11.01 -1.24
N LYS A 140 -1.04 11.68 -0.52
CA LYS A 140 -0.86 13.14 -0.64
C LYS A 140 -0.39 13.54 -2.03
N MET A 141 0.55 12.79 -2.60
CA MET A 141 1.05 13.01 -3.95
C MET A 141 -0.07 12.85 -4.98
N PHE A 142 -0.89 11.82 -4.83
CA PHE A 142 -2.05 11.58 -5.69
C PHE A 142 -3.06 12.73 -5.66
N ILE A 143 -3.43 13.19 -4.46
CA ILE A 143 -4.35 14.31 -4.27
C ILE A 143 -3.78 15.58 -4.92
N ASN A 144 -2.49 15.87 -4.70
CA ASN A 144 -1.83 17.02 -5.29
C ASN A 144 -1.83 16.94 -6.82
N GLU A 145 -1.59 15.77 -7.41
CA GLU A 145 -1.65 15.59 -8.86
C GLU A 145 -3.08 15.76 -9.39
N LEU A 146 -4.08 15.13 -8.78
CA LEU A 146 -5.49 15.26 -9.18
C LEU A 146 -6.00 16.71 -9.11
N SER A 147 -5.56 17.49 -8.12
CA SER A 147 -5.98 18.88 -7.97
C SER A 147 -5.71 19.74 -9.21
N LYS A 148 -4.71 19.35 -10.02
CA LYS A 148 -4.32 20.03 -11.26
C LYS A 148 -5.27 19.79 -12.43
N TYR A 149 -6.14 18.78 -12.33
CA TYR A 149 -6.89 18.27 -13.48
C TYR A 149 -8.42 18.42 -13.38
N ALA A 150 -8.95 19.17 -12.41
CA ALA A 150 -10.40 19.28 -12.20
C ALA A 150 -11.19 19.97 -13.34
N ALA A 151 -10.50 20.64 -14.26
CA ALA A 151 -11.08 21.34 -15.39
C ALA A 151 -10.47 20.92 -16.74
N ILE A 152 -9.83 19.74 -16.82
CA ILE A 152 -9.32 19.27 -18.12
C ILE A 152 -10.48 18.95 -19.06
N GLU A 153 -10.39 19.47 -20.28
CA GLU A 153 -11.36 19.16 -21.35
C GLU A 153 -10.93 17.92 -22.15
N VAL A 154 -9.62 17.67 -22.21
CA VAL A 154 -9.01 16.61 -23.02
C VAL A 154 -8.03 15.83 -22.16
N LEU A 155 -8.20 14.51 -22.12
CA LEU A 155 -7.21 13.57 -21.64
C LEU A 155 -6.16 13.39 -22.74
N ASP A 156 -4.96 13.95 -22.53
CA ASP A 156 -3.83 13.74 -23.42
C ASP A 156 -2.93 12.58 -22.93
N GLU A 157 -1.97 12.18 -23.77
CA GLU A 157 -1.04 11.09 -23.47
C GLU A 157 -0.18 11.37 -22.22
N LYS A 158 0.15 12.64 -21.97
CA LYS A 158 1.00 13.02 -20.83
C LYS A 158 0.25 12.85 -19.52
N ILE A 159 -0.99 13.33 -19.45
CA ILE A 159 -1.87 13.18 -18.29
C ILE A 159 -2.16 11.71 -18.04
N LEU A 160 -2.47 10.95 -19.10
CA LEU A 160 -2.74 9.51 -19.01
C LEU A 160 -1.55 8.76 -18.40
N ASN A 161 -0.35 8.89 -18.99
CA ASN A 161 0.84 8.20 -18.51
C ASN A 161 1.31 8.69 -17.14
N ARG A 162 0.95 9.92 -16.75
CA ARG A 162 1.28 10.49 -15.44
C ARG A 162 0.39 9.91 -14.34
N LEU A 163 -0.91 9.77 -14.59
CA LEU A 163 -1.88 9.34 -13.57
C LEU A 163 -2.09 7.84 -13.55
N ILE A 164 -2.08 7.17 -14.70
CA ILE A 164 -2.56 5.79 -14.86
C ILE A 164 -1.39 4.85 -15.15
N ASP A 165 -1.29 3.79 -14.36
CA ASP A 165 -0.38 2.67 -14.59
C ASP A 165 -0.99 1.70 -15.61
N LYS A 166 -2.21 1.22 -15.33
CA LYS A 166 -2.89 0.18 -16.13
C LYS A 166 -4.39 0.35 -16.10
N ILE A 167 -5.04 -0.13 -17.16
CA ILE A 167 -6.50 -0.26 -17.21
C ILE A 167 -6.84 -1.72 -17.53
N TYR A 168 -7.55 -2.37 -16.63
CA TYR A 168 -8.03 -3.73 -16.83
C TYR A 168 -9.44 -3.72 -17.39
N ILE A 169 -9.63 -4.41 -18.50
CA ILE A 169 -10.93 -4.59 -19.15
C ILE A 169 -11.40 -6.00 -18.79
N GLY A 170 -12.49 -6.09 -18.05
CA GLY A 170 -13.15 -7.34 -17.70
C GLY A 170 -14.06 -7.88 -18.79
N GLU A 171 -14.60 -9.06 -18.53
CA GLU A 171 -15.54 -9.73 -19.43
C GLU A 171 -16.84 -8.94 -19.55
N SER A 172 -17.41 -8.90 -20.74
CA SER A 172 -18.74 -8.33 -20.95
C SER A 172 -19.81 -9.39 -20.76
N TYR A 173 -20.83 -9.09 -19.97
CA TYR A 173 -22.01 -9.93 -19.80
C TYR A 173 -23.28 -9.10 -19.97
N THR A 174 -24.41 -9.77 -20.25
CA THR A 174 -25.70 -9.10 -20.38
C THR A 174 -26.51 -9.34 -19.11
N GLU A 175 -26.91 -8.25 -18.46
CA GLU A 175 -27.80 -8.29 -17.30
C GLU A 175 -29.02 -7.42 -17.60
N LYS A 176 -30.23 -8.01 -17.47
CA LYS A 176 -31.51 -7.32 -17.76
C LYS A 176 -31.59 -6.65 -19.16
N GLY A 177 -30.89 -7.20 -20.14
CA GLY A 177 -30.88 -6.70 -21.53
C GLY A 177 -29.81 -5.62 -21.80
N GLU A 178 -29.09 -5.17 -20.78
CA GLU A 178 -27.98 -4.23 -20.91
C GLU A 178 -26.63 -4.96 -20.90
N ARG A 179 -25.72 -4.53 -21.76
CA ARG A 179 -24.34 -5.04 -21.78
C ARG A 179 -23.54 -4.33 -20.69
N ILE A 180 -23.11 -5.09 -19.69
CA ILE A 180 -22.25 -4.62 -18.60
C ILE A 180 -20.82 -5.10 -18.86
N GLN A 181 -19.85 -4.23 -18.60
CA GLN A 181 -18.43 -4.59 -18.69
C GLN A 181 -17.67 -3.85 -17.60
N LYS A 182 -16.99 -4.61 -16.73
CA LYS A 182 -16.21 -4.03 -15.64
C LYS A 182 -14.89 -3.47 -16.18
N VAL A 183 -14.59 -2.22 -15.89
CA VAL A 183 -13.30 -1.58 -16.17
C VAL A 183 -12.68 -1.19 -14.84
N LYS A 184 -11.40 -1.54 -14.64
CA LYS A 184 -10.63 -1.14 -13.45
C LYS A 184 -9.49 -0.23 -13.88
N ILE A 185 -9.39 0.93 -13.25
CA ILE A 185 -8.30 1.89 -13.48
C ILE A 185 -7.32 1.77 -12.31
N ILE A 186 -6.05 1.56 -12.64
CA ILE A 186 -4.95 1.50 -11.69
C ILE A 186 -4.15 2.80 -11.81
N TYR A 187 -4.14 3.59 -10.76
CA TYR A 187 -3.39 4.83 -10.68
C TYR A 187 -1.94 4.58 -10.23
N ASN A 188 -0.99 5.34 -10.77
CA ASN A 188 0.45 5.20 -10.49
C ASN A 188 0.79 5.35 -8.99
N PHE A 189 0.03 6.15 -8.24
CA PHE A 189 0.33 6.49 -6.85
C PHE A 189 -0.32 5.52 -5.85
N ILE A 190 -1.59 5.18 -6.08
CA ILE A 190 -2.43 4.54 -5.05
C ILE A 190 -3.08 3.22 -5.51
N GLY A 191 -2.84 2.81 -6.76
CA GLY A 191 -3.43 1.61 -7.34
C GLY A 191 -4.91 1.78 -7.72
N GLU A 192 -5.72 0.75 -7.49
CA GLU A 192 -7.17 0.78 -7.74
C GLU A 192 -7.85 1.58 -6.62
N ILE A 193 -8.67 2.57 -6.97
CA ILE A 193 -9.61 3.17 -6.02
C ILE A 193 -10.82 2.23 -5.96
N PRO A 194 -11.08 1.56 -4.82
CA PRO A 194 -12.26 0.72 -4.70
C PRO A 194 -13.53 1.57 -4.85
N ALA A 195 -14.53 1.06 -5.57
CA ALA A 195 -15.84 1.69 -5.69
C ALA A 195 -16.49 1.87 -4.30
#